data_AF-A4BME4-F1
#
_entry.id   AF-A4BME4-F1
#
_cell.length_a   1.000
_cell.length_b   1.000
_cell.length_c   1.000
_cell.angle_alpha   90.00
_cell.angle_beta   90.00
_cell.angle_gamma   90.00
#
_symmetry.space_group_name_H-M   'P 1'
#
loop_
_entity.id
_entity.type
_entity.pdbx_description
1 polymer ?
#
loop_
_entity_poly.entity_id
_entity_poly.type
_entity_poly.pdbx_seq_one_letter_code
_entity_poly.pdbx_strand_id
1 'polypeptide(L)'
;MDNVISAQELKRRGIGAIDAALRDGPVHVIRRNRPCYVILSEEDYQRLVDRRRASERLWERLLTPASTDGRSAREINAELEAERGAWDDPHADGF
;
A
#
# COMPACT_ATOMS: atom_id res chain seq x y z
N MET A 1 9.65 12.45 -17.93
CA MET A 1 9.28 11.03 -18.19
C MET A 1 10.59 10.38 -18.54
N ASP A 2 11.27 9.88 -17.52
CA ASP A 2 12.73 9.77 -17.63
C ASP A 2 13.16 8.37 -18.05
N ASN A 3 12.24 7.40 -18.00
CA ASN A 3 12.45 6.03 -18.43
C ASN A 3 11.36 5.58 -19.41
N VAL A 4 11.71 5.55 -20.71
CA VAL A 4 10.78 5.38 -21.83
C VAL A 4 11.36 4.42 -22.86
N ILE A 5 10.53 3.49 -23.34
CA ILE A 5 10.86 2.61 -24.46
C ILE A 5 9.81 2.74 -25.57
N SER A 6 10.24 2.80 -26.82
CA SER A 6 9.30 2.76 -27.93
C SER A 6 8.81 1.32 -28.17
N ALA A 7 7.57 1.17 -28.65
CA ALA A 7 7.06 -0.13 -29.07
C ALA A 7 7.92 -0.81 -30.16
N GLN A 8 8.67 -0.03 -30.94
CA GLN A 8 9.59 -0.56 -31.95
C GLN A 8 10.86 -1.13 -31.32
N GLU A 9 11.44 -0.43 -30.33
CA GLU A 9 12.61 -0.93 -29.60
C GLU A 9 12.28 -2.19 -28.79
N LEU A 10 11.10 -2.19 -28.16
CA LEU A 10 10.58 -3.36 -27.44
C LEU A 10 10.45 -4.58 -28.36
N LYS A 11 9.93 -4.40 -29.58
CA LYS A 11 9.84 -5.48 -30.58
C LYS A 11 11.20 -5.95 -31.08
N ARG A 12 12.17 -5.04 -31.21
CA ARG A 12 13.49 -5.34 -31.77
C ARG A 12 14.40 -6.05 -30.77
N ARG A 13 14.35 -5.66 -29.49
CA ARG A 13 15.26 -6.16 -28.44
C ARG A 13 14.59 -7.13 -27.47
N GLY A 14 13.26 -7.22 -27.49
CA GLY A 14 12.49 -8.11 -26.63
C GLY A 14 12.68 -7.80 -25.15
N ILE A 15 12.74 -8.88 -24.34
CA ILE A 15 12.80 -8.78 -22.88
C ILE A 15 14.09 -8.15 -22.36
N GLY A 16 15.22 -8.32 -23.06
CA GLY A 16 16.50 -7.75 -22.61
C GLY A 16 16.51 -6.21 -22.56
N ALA A 17 15.72 -5.54 -23.40
CA ALA A 17 15.54 -4.08 -23.29
C ALA A 17 14.63 -3.68 -22.13
N ILE A 18 13.68 -4.54 -21.76
CA ILE A 18 12.83 -4.35 -20.58
C ILE A 18 13.69 -4.49 -19.33
N ASP A 19 14.48 -5.56 -19.23
CA ASP A 19 15.32 -5.83 -18.05
C ASP A 19 16.35 -4.71 -17.83
N ALA A 20 16.94 -4.20 -18.91
CA ALA A 20 17.87 -3.09 -18.82
C ALA A 20 17.17 -1.80 -18.36
N ALA A 21 16.02 -1.48 -18.94
CA ALA A 21 15.28 -0.27 -18.61
C ALA A 21 14.67 -0.32 -17.21
N LEU A 22 14.20 -1.48 -16.74
CA LEU A 22 13.61 -1.64 -15.40
C LEU A 22 14.61 -1.40 -14.26
N ARG A 23 15.93 -1.45 -14.51
CA ARG A 23 16.95 -1.10 -13.49
C ARG A 23 16.84 0.35 -13.03
N ASP A 24 16.40 1.23 -13.92
CA ASP A 24 16.21 2.66 -13.66
C ASP A 24 14.78 2.97 -13.19
N GLY A 25 13.97 1.92 -12.93
CA GLY A 25 12.61 2.02 -12.42
C GLY A 25 11.51 1.80 -13.48
N PRO A 26 10.27 2.25 -13.22
CA PRO A 26 9.11 2.04 -14.10
C PRO A 26 9.30 2.55 -15.53
N VAL A 27 9.02 1.71 -16.52
CA VAL A 27 9.27 2.03 -17.93
C VAL A 27 7.96 2.39 -18.63
N HIS A 28 7.93 3.54 -19.31
CA HIS A 28 6.79 3.95 -20.13
C HIS A 28 6.95 3.46 -21.57
N VAL A 29 5.97 2.74 -22.09
CA VAL A 29 5.96 2.31 -23.49
C VAL A 29 5.23 3.34 -24.35
N ILE A 30 5.95 3.91 -25.32
CA ILE A 30 5.39 4.86 -26.29
C ILE A 30 5.07 4.17 -27.61
N ARG A 31 3.85 4.39 -28.11
CA ARG A 31 3.40 3.97 -29.44
C ARG A 31 2.74 5.16 -30.14
N ARG A 32 3.13 5.44 -31.40
CA ARG A 32 2.60 6.58 -32.19
C ARG A 32 2.68 7.92 -31.43
N ASN A 33 3.82 8.19 -30.81
CA ASN A 33 4.08 9.40 -30.02
C ASN A 33 3.13 9.62 -28.82
N ARG A 34 2.56 8.54 -28.27
CA ARG A 34 1.75 8.59 -27.04
C ARG A 34 2.18 7.48 -26.06
N PRO A 35 2.27 7.77 -24.75
CA PRO A 35 2.40 6.75 -23.72
C PRO A 35 1.15 5.86 -23.74
N CYS A 36 1.32 4.54 -23.82
CA CYS A 36 0.21 3.59 -23.87
C CYS A 36 0.25 2.57 -22.74
N TYR A 37 1.43 2.21 -22.26
CA TYR A 37 1.62 1.20 -21.22
C TYR A 37 2.72 1.62 -20.25
N VAL A 38 2.69 1.07 -19.05
CA VAL A 38 3.77 1.15 -18.07
C VAL A 38 4.15 -0.27 -17.71
N ILE A 39 5.46 -0.56 -17.69
CA ILE A 39 6.01 -1.84 -17.27
C ILE A 39 6.64 -1.62 -15.88
N LEU A 40 6.31 -2.51 -14.96
CA LEU A 40 6.81 -2.55 -13.60
C LEU A 40 7.49 -3.89 -13.35
N SER A 41 8.39 -3.93 -12.36
CA SER A 41 8.79 -5.19 -11.76
C SER A 41 7.57 -5.85 -11.10
N GLU A 42 7.61 -7.17 -10.94
CA GLU A 42 6.54 -7.89 -10.24
C GLU A 42 6.38 -7.38 -8.80
N GLU A 43 7.49 -7.14 -8.10
CA GLU A 43 7.48 -6.61 -6.73
C GLU A 43 6.79 -5.24 -6.65
N ASP A 44 7.12 -4.32 -7.56
CA ASP A 44 6.50 -2.99 -7.58
C ASP A 44 5.01 -3.05 -7.96
N TYR A 45 4.64 -3.97 -8.85
CA TYR A 45 3.25 -4.21 -9.18
C TYR A 45 2.46 -4.71 -7.97
N GLN A 46 2.99 -5.72 -7.25
CA GLN A 46 2.34 -6.24 -6.04
C GLN A 46 2.21 -5.15 -4.97
N ARG A 47 3.27 -4.38 -4.72
CA ARG A 47 3.22 -3.24 -3.80
C ARG A 47 2.14 -2.22 -4.17
N LEU A 48 1.97 -1.92 -5.46
CA LEU A 48 0.94 -1.01 -5.95
C LEU A 48 -0.47 -1.58 -5.71
N VAL A 49 -0.68 -2.85 -6.04
CA VAL A 49 -1.97 -3.56 -5.84
C VAL A 49 -2.32 -3.63 -4.37
N ASP A 50 -1.38 -3.99 -3.51
CA ASP A 50 -1.60 -4.12 -2.08
C ASP A 50 -1.92 -2.78 -1.43
N ARG A 51 -1.22 -1.71 -1.83
CA ARG A 51 -1.54 -0.36 -1.37
C ARG A 51 -2.96 0.06 -1.76
N ARG A 52 -3.37 -0.25 -2.99
CA ARG A 52 -4.73 0.03 -3.48
C ARG A 52 -5.77 -0.74 -2.66
N ARG A 53 -5.56 -2.03 -2.42
CA ARG A 53 -6.43 -2.88 -1.59
C ARG A 53 -6.51 -2.41 -0.14
N ALA A 54 -5.39 -2.03 0.45
CA ALA A 54 -5.36 -1.50 1.81
C ALA A 54 -6.16 -0.20 1.93
N SER A 55 -6.07 0.68 0.94
CA SER A 55 -6.87 1.91 0.87
C SER A 55 -8.37 1.59 0.72
N GLU A 56 -8.75 0.68 -0.19
CA GLU A 56 -10.15 0.27 -0.36
C GLU A 56 -10.74 -0.32 0.92
N ARG A 57 -10.00 -1.22 1.59
CA ARG A 57 -10.40 -1.80 2.88
C ARG A 57 -10.57 -0.75 3.98
N LEU A 58 -9.69 0.25 4.02
CA LEU A 58 -9.81 1.35 4.97
C LEU A 58 -11.09 2.15 4.72
N TRP A 59 -11.36 2.49 3.46
CA TRP A 59 -12.56 3.22 3.09
C TRP A 59 -13.84 2.44 3.38
N GLU A 60 -13.85 1.15 3.07
CA GLU A 60 -14.96 0.26 3.42
C GLU A 60 -15.22 0.29 4.93
N ARG A 61 -14.18 0.15 5.77
CA ARG A 61 -14.33 0.22 7.23
C ARG A 61 -14.84 1.57 7.74
N LEU A 62 -14.41 2.67 7.13
CA LEU A 62 -14.81 4.03 7.54
C LEU A 62 -16.26 4.35 7.15
N LEU A 63 -16.70 3.87 5.99
CA LEU A 63 -18.03 4.15 5.44
C LEU A 63 -19.08 3.13 5.89
N THR A 64 -18.66 1.96 6.38
CA THR A 64 -19.57 0.99 6.99
C THR A 64 -20.11 1.60 8.28
N PRO A 65 -21.43 1.88 8.37
CA PRO A 65 -21.99 2.39 9.61
C PRO A 65 -21.73 1.36 10.71
N ALA A 66 -21.15 1.83 11.82
CA ALA A 66 -20.95 0.98 12.99
C ALA A 66 -22.27 0.31 13.34
N SER A 67 -22.24 -1.00 13.57
CA SER A 67 -23.38 -1.69 14.18
C SER A 67 -23.74 -0.95 15.48
N THR A 68 -25.03 -0.90 15.81
CA THR A 68 -25.57 -0.27 17.03
C THR A 68 -25.08 -0.91 18.33
N ASP A 69 -24.16 -1.87 18.23
CA ASP A 69 -23.49 -2.64 19.28
C ASP A 69 -22.11 -2.06 19.64
N GLY A 70 -21.84 -0.80 19.27
CA GLY A 70 -20.60 -0.11 19.58
C GLY A 70 -20.51 0.32 21.05
N ARG A 71 -19.35 0.11 21.68
CA ARG A 71 -19.07 0.62 23.03
C ARG A 71 -19.17 2.15 23.08
N SER A 72 -19.78 2.68 24.13
CA SER A 72 -19.86 4.12 24.34
C SER A 72 -18.48 4.71 24.66
N ALA A 73 -18.30 5.99 24.37
CA ALA A 73 -17.05 6.69 24.71
C ALA A 73 -16.72 6.64 26.20
N ARG A 74 -17.73 6.59 27.09
CA ARG A 74 -17.53 6.45 28.53
C ARG A 74 -16.96 5.09 28.92
N GLU A 75 -17.49 4.01 28.34
CA GLU A 75 -17.01 2.65 28.60
C GLU A 75 -15.57 2.49 28.13
N ILE A 76 -15.27 2.98 26.93
CA ILE A 76 -13.90 2.96 26.38
C ILE A 76 -12.94 3.74 27.30
N ASN A 77 -13.33 4.94 27.76
CA ASN A 77 -12.47 5.74 28.61
C ASN A 77 -12.25 5.10 30.00
N ALA A 78 -13.30 4.53 30.59
CA ALA A 78 -13.21 3.85 31.88
C ALA A 78 -12.28 2.61 31.83
N GLU A 79 -12.34 1.84 30.75
CA GLU A 79 -11.47 0.68 30.53
C GLU A 79 -10.01 1.09 30.33
N LEU A 80 -9.75 2.11 29.50
CA LEU A 80 -8.40 2.63 29.28
C LEU A 80 -7.78 3.22 30.56
N GLU A 81 -8.57 3.89 31.41
CA GLU A 81 -8.12 4.39 32.70
C GLU A 81 -7.79 3.26 33.68
N ALA A 82 -8.59 2.18 33.69
CA ALA A 82 -8.30 1.00 34.48
C ALA A 82 -7.02 0.28 34.03
N GLU A 83 -6.80 0.13 32.71
CA GLU A 83 -5.57 -0.44 32.16
C GLU A 83 -4.34 0.42 32.49
N ARG A 84 -4.44 1.74 32.34
CA ARG A 84 -3.34 2.68 32.66
C ARG A 84 -3.02 2.71 34.14
N GLY A 85 -4.03 2.68 35.01
CA GLY A 85 -3.83 2.59 36.46
C GLY A 85 -3.12 1.30 36.87
N ALA A 86 -3.35 0.20 36.16
CA ALA A 86 -2.66 -1.08 36.41
C ALA A 86 -1.19 -1.08 35.92
N TRP A 87 -0.81 -0.20 34.99
CA TRP A 87 0.57 -0.05 34.51
C TRP A 87 1.40 0.88 35.39
N ASP A 88 0.75 1.82 36.09
CA ASP A 88 1.37 2.72 37.07
C ASP A 88 1.60 2.05 38.44
N ASP A 89 1.38 0.73 38.56
CA ASP A 89 1.79 -0.07 39.72
C ASP A 89 3.13 -0.79 39.46
N PRO A 90 4.28 -0.20 39.82
CA PRO A 90 5.60 -0.78 39.58
C PRO A 90 5.94 -2.00 40.46
N HIS A 91 4.98 -2.56 41.22
CA HIS A 91 5.24 -3.65 42.16
C HIS A 91 4.30 -4.87 42.07
N ALA A 92 3.50 -5.04 41.01
CA ALA A 92 2.61 -6.20 40.92
C ALA A 92 3.32 -7.54 40.63
N ASP A 93 4.55 -7.55 40.10
CA ASP A 93 5.36 -8.75 39.90
C ASP A 93 6.84 -8.50 40.24
N GLY A 94 7.24 -8.73 41.49
CA GLY A 94 8.63 -8.56 41.91
C GLY A 94 8.92 -8.97 43.36
N PHE A 95 9.18 -10.27 43.53
CA PHE A 95 9.65 -11.03 44.72
C PHE A 95 8.61 -11.45 45.76
#